data_AF-A0A2P4S2Z8-F1
#
_entry.id   AF-A0A2P4S2Z8-F1
#
_cell.length_a   1.000
_cell.length_b   1.000
_cell.length_c   1.000
_cell.angle_alpha   90.00
_cell.angle_beta   90.00
_cell.angle_gamma   90.00
#
_symmetry.space_group_name_H-M   'P 1'
#
loop_
_entity.id
_entity.type
_entity.pdbx_description
1 polymer ?
#
loop_
_entity_poly.entity_id
_entity_poly.type
_entity_poly.pdbx_seq_one_letter_code
_entity_poly.pdbx_strand_id
1 'polypeptide(L)'
;MSFSCYAPEVEGLQVTVPEKKKVAMLFQPALLRCHFSTSSTQPAVVQWRYKSYCQDRMGEALGMVTSGLQTMSKRNLDWDPYLDCVDSRRTVRVVASKQGSAVTIGDFYKERDVSIVHGNFA
;
A
#
# COMPACT_ATOMS: atom_id res chain seq x y z
N MET A 1 -4.57 0.06 6.19
CA MET A 1 -3.22 -0.34 5.72
C MET A 1 -3.26 -0.41 4.20
N SER A 2 -2.75 0.60 3.50
CA SER A 2 -2.77 0.62 2.04
C SER A 2 -1.42 0.12 1.52
N PHE A 3 -1.47 -0.86 0.61
CA PHE A 3 -0.32 -1.37 -0.10
C PHE A 3 -0.43 -0.99 -1.57
N SER A 4 0.42 -0.07 -2.00
CA SER A 4 0.47 0.34 -3.39
C SER A 4 1.59 -0.42 -4.09
N CYS A 5 1.22 -1.16 -5.13
CA CYS A 5 2.14 -1.77 -6.09
C CYS A 5 2.55 -0.66 -7.06
N TYR A 6 3.75 -0.10 -6.88
CA TYR A 6 4.29 0.91 -7.80
C TYR A 6 5.46 0.30 -8.56
N ALA A 7 5.56 0.69 -9.82
CA ALA A 7 6.73 0.47 -10.63
C ALA A 7 7.08 1.81 -11.29
N PRO A 8 8.38 2.14 -11.38
CA PRO A 8 8.81 3.37 -12.03
C PRO A 8 8.33 3.37 -13.48
N GLU A 9 8.10 4.56 -14.02
CA GLU A 9 7.57 4.82 -15.36
C GLU A 9 8.41 4.10 -16.42
N VAL A 10 7.92 2.95 -16.86
CA VAL A 10 8.44 2.20 -17.99
C VAL A 10 7.32 2.16 -19.03
N GLU A 11 7.62 2.63 -20.23
CA GLU A 11 6.72 2.59 -21.37
C GLU A 11 6.19 1.15 -21.56
N GLY A 12 4.86 0.99 -21.50
CA GLY A 12 4.21 -0.32 -21.65
C GLY A 12 4.09 -1.17 -20.39
N LEU A 13 4.10 -0.58 -19.19
CA LEU A 13 3.74 -1.29 -17.96
C LEU A 13 2.25 -1.11 -17.60
N GLN A 14 1.51 -2.22 -17.58
CA GLN A 14 0.13 -2.28 -17.07
C GLN A 14 0.11 -2.94 -15.69
N VAL A 15 -0.47 -2.28 -14.68
CA VAL A 15 -0.65 -2.83 -13.33
C VAL A 15 -2.14 -2.98 -13.04
N THR A 16 -2.53 -4.18 -12.63
CA THR A 16 -3.90 -4.52 -12.25
C THR A 16 -3.91 -5.01 -10.80
N VAL A 17 -4.65 -4.31 -9.94
CA VAL A 17 -4.88 -4.68 -8.54
C VAL A 17 -6.34 -5.11 -8.40
N PRO A 18 -6.63 -6.44 -8.33
CA PRO A 18 -8.01 -6.93 -8.29
C PRO A 18 -8.71 -6.56 -6.97
N GLU A 19 -7.99 -6.60 -5.85
CA GLU A 19 -8.50 -6.26 -4.52
C GLU A 19 -7.89 -4.95 -4.03
N LYS A 20 -8.59 -3.82 -4.20
CA LYS A 20 -8.14 -2.50 -3.71
C LYS A 20 -8.24 -2.37 -2.18
N LYS A 21 -9.10 -3.16 -1.54
CA LYS A 21 -9.33 -3.17 -0.10
C LYS A 21 -9.38 -4.61 0.39
N LYS A 22 -8.61 -4.90 1.44
CA LYS A 22 -8.63 -6.17 2.15
C LYS A 22 -8.76 -5.93 3.65
N VAL A 23 -9.63 -6.71 4.28
CA VAL A 23 -9.85 -6.68 5.72
C VAL A 23 -9.45 -8.04 6.27
N ALA A 24 -8.63 -8.03 7.30
CA ALA A 24 -8.19 -9.23 8.02
C ALA A 24 -8.32 -8.96 9.52
N MET A 25 -8.55 -10.01 10.31
CA MET A 25 -8.51 -9.89 11.77
C MET A 25 -7.06 -9.75 12.26
N LEU A 26 -6.88 -9.32 13.51
CA LEU A 26 -5.54 -9.29 14.11
C LEU A 26 -4.89 -10.67 14.02
N PHE A 27 -3.60 -10.69 13.67
CA PHE A 27 -2.77 -11.89 13.52
C PHE A 27 -3.20 -12.85 12.40
N GLN A 28 -4.19 -12.51 11.57
CA GLN A 28 -4.46 -13.26 10.35
C GLN A 28 -3.57 -12.79 9.20
N PRO A 29 -3.09 -13.71 8.35
CA PRO A 29 -2.32 -13.34 7.17
C PRO A 29 -3.21 -12.59 6.16
N ALA A 30 -2.66 -11.54 5.56
CA ALA A 30 -3.34 -10.77 4.52
C ALA A 30 -2.59 -10.89 3.18
N LEU A 31 -3.17 -11.62 2.22
CA LEU A 31 -2.61 -11.75 0.88
C LEU A 31 -3.04 -10.58 -0.03
N LEU A 32 -2.08 -9.82 -0.56
CA LEU A 32 -2.35 -8.69 -1.45
C LEU A 32 -1.84 -8.99 -2.85
N ARG A 33 -2.76 -9.14 -3.79
CA ARG A 33 -2.45 -9.51 -5.17
C ARG A 33 -2.11 -8.27 -5.99
N CYS A 34 -1.01 -8.34 -6.73
CA CYS A 34 -0.67 -7.37 -7.75
C CYS A 34 -0.31 -8.13 -9.04
N HIS A 35 -1.06 -7.85 -10.11
CA HIS A 35 -0.72 -8.30 -11.44
C HIS A 35 -0.04 -7.15 -12.17
N PHE A 36 1.04 -7.43 -12.87
CA PHE A 36 1.64 -6.46 -13.77
C PHE A 36 2.09 -7.15 -15.05
N SER A 37 1.99 -6.45 -16.16
CA SER A 37 2.50 -6.86 -17.47
C SER A 37 3.38 -5.72 -17.98
N THR A 38 4.55 -6.05 -18.52
CA THR A 38 5.45 -5.06 -19.12
C THR A 38 5.85 -5.52 -20.52
N SER A 39 5.80 -4.61 -21.49
CA SER A 39 6.36 -4.84 -22.83
C SER A 39 7.82 -4.43 -22.95
N SER A 40 8.43 -3.92 -21.87
CA SER A 40 9.80 -3.43 -21.87
C SER A 40 10.81 -4.55 -21.64
N THR A 41 11.98 -4.41 -22.24
CA THR A 41 13.14 -5.29 -22.01
C THR A 41 13.85 -5.00 -20.70
N GLN A 42 13.58 -3.84 -20.07
CA GLN A 42 14.14 -3.50 -18.77
C GLN A 42 13.36 -4.20 -17.63
N PRO A 43 14.06 -4.69 -16.58
CA PRO A 43 13.40 -5.40 -15.50
C PRO A 43 12.50 -4.46 -14.69
N ALA A 44 11.20 -4.70 -14.73
CA ALA A 44 10.23 -3.97 -13.92
C ALA A 44 10.51 -4.17 -12.42
N VAL A 45 10.45 -3.07 -11.66
CA VAL A 45 10.59 -3.07 -10.21
C VAL A 45 9.21 -2.94 -9.59
N VAL A 46 8.77 -3.96 -8.86
CA VAL A 46 7.53 -3.92 -8.10
C VAL A 46 7.85 -3.64 -6.65
N GLN A 47 7.26 -2.60 -6.07
CA GLN A 47 7.39 -2.28 -4.66
C GLN A 47 6.05 -2.36 -3.94
N TRP A 48 6.06 -3.00 -2.77
CA TRP A 48 4.94 -2.97 -1.82
C TRP A 48 5.27 -1.96 -0.74
N ARG A 49 4.42 -0.95 -0.58
CA ARG A 49 4.61 0.10 0.41
C ARG A 49 3.49 0.09 1.44
N TYR A 50 3.83 0.05 2.72
CA TYR A 50 2.91 0.34 3.81
C TYR A 50 2.66 1.85 3.86
N LYS A 51 1.38 2.23 3.90
CA LYS A 51 0.92 3.59 4.22
C LYS A 51 0.05 3.56 5.47
N SER A 52 0.43 4.35 6.49
CA SER A 52 -0.40 4.56 7.68
C SER A 52 -1.66 5.36 7.34
N TYR A 53 -2.64 5.33 8.25
CA TYR A 53 -3.77 6.26 8.21
C TYR A 53 -3.27 7.69 8.38
N CYS A 54 -4.02 8.62 7.79
CA CYS A 54 -3.76 10.05 7.86
C CYS A 54 -4.20 10.62 9.21
N GLN A 55 -5.25 10.04 9.81
CA GLN A 55 -5.81 10.43 11.09
C GLN A 55 -6.12 9.18 11.93
N ASP A 56 -5.90 9.27 13.24
CA ASP A 56 -6.15 8.17 14.16
C ASP A 56 -7.59 8.18 14.65
N ARG A 57 -8.40 7.28 14.08
CA ARG A 57 -9.79 7.08 14.50
C ARG A 57 -9.89 6.66 15.97
N MET A 58 -8.90 5.95 16.52
CA MET A 58 -8.95 5.50 17.91
C MET A 58 -8.74 6.66 18.87
N GLY A 59 -7.76 7.53 18.61
CA GLY A 59 -7.56 8.73 19.40
C GLY A 59 -8.78 9.66 19.40
N GLU A 60 -9.50 9.79 18.28
CA GLU A 60 -10.74 10.58 18.22
C GLU A 60 -11.88 9.92 19.00
N ALA A 61 -12.04 8.60 18.87
CA ALA A 61 -13.05 7.85 19.62
C ALA A 61 -12.80 7.89 21.15
N LEU A 62 -11.53 7.97 21.56
CA LEU A 62 -11.12 8.10 22.96
C LEU A 62 -11.03 9.55 23.44
N GLY A 63 -11.35 10.55 22.60
CA GLY A 63 -11.30 11.97 22.93
C GLY A 63 -9.90 12.52 23.22
N MET A 64 -8.85 11.79 22.84
CA MET A 64 -7.44 12.13 23.12
C MET A 64 -6.82 13.08 22.08
N VAL A 65 -7.41 13.17 20.90
CA VAL A 65 -6.98 14.10 19.84
C VAL A 65 -8.16 14.97 19.44
N THR A 66 -7.97 16.28 19.49
CA THR A 66 -8.90 17.23 18.89
C THR A 66 -8.83 17.06 17.38
N SER A 67 -9.95 16.67 16.77
CA SER A 67 -10.13 16.66 15.32
C SER A 67 -9.65 18.00 14.76
N GLY A 68 -8.46 18.02 14.17
CA GLY A 68 -7.99 19.16 13.40
C GLY A 68 -8.86 19.23 12.16
N LEU A 69 -10.03 19.86 12.30
CA LEU A 69 -11.06 20.01 11.31
C LEU A 69 -10.46 20.61 10.04
N GLN A 70 -9.95 19.77 9.14
CA GLN A 70 -9.72 20.15 7.76
C GLN A 70 -11.08 20.05 7.08
N THR A 71 -11.85 21.12 7.23
CA THR A 71 -13.00 21.49 6.39
C THR A 71 -12.52 21.76 4.95
N MET A 72 -11.85 20.79 4.34
CA MET A 72 -11.51 20.83 2.93
C MET A 72 -12.61 20.08 2.18
N SER A 73 -13.61 20.88 1.80
CA SER A 73 -14.48 20.71 0.65
C SER A 73 -15.04 19.30 0.44
N LYS A 74 -16.26 19.11 0.94
CA LYS A 74 -17.24 18.08 0.54
C LYS A 74 -17.64 18.25 -0.94
N ARG A 75 -16.66 18.26 -1.85
CA ARG A 75 -16.85 18.44 -3.31
C ARG A 75 -16.72 17.14 -4.08
N ASN A 76 -16.26 16.05 -3.46
CA ASN A 76 -16.26 14.71 -4.05
C ASN A 76 -16.76 13.72 -2.99
N LEU A 77 -17.78 12.93 -3.35
CA LEU A 77 -18.44 11.96 -2.46
C LEU A 77 -17.52 10.78 -2.05
N ASP A 78 -16.32 10.69 -2.62
CA ASP A 78 -15.38 9.56 -2.49
C ASP A 78 -14.13 9.88 -1.63
N TRP A 79 -14.02 11.08 -1.08
CA TRP A 79 -12.85 11.50 -0.29
C TRP A 79 -12.94 11.04 1.18
N ASP A 80 -12.03 10.16 1.61
CA ASP A 80 -11.91 9.68 3.00
C ASP A 80 -10.74 10.39 3.72
N PRO A 81 -11.00 11.29 4.69
CA PRO A 81 -9.96 12.04 5.39
C PRO A 81 -9.00 11.15 6.20
N TYR A 82 -9.36 9.90 6.50
CA TYR A 82 -8.51 8.96 7.23
C TYR A 82 -7.53 8.23 6.31
N LEU A 83 -7.82 8.13 5.01
CA LEU A 83 -7.05 7.34 4.03
C LEU A 83 -6.39 8.20 2.96
N ASP A 84 -7.07 9.26 2.55
CA ASP A 84 -6.67 10.10 1.44
C ASP A 84 -5.93 11.33 1.96
N CYS A 85 -4.60 11.23 1.99
CA CYS A 85 -3.72 12.35 2.26
C CYS A 85 -2.42 12.20 1.47
N VAL A 86 -1.67 13.28 1.37
CA VAL A 86 -0.33 13.27 0.78
C VAL A 86 0.62 12.39 1.60
N ASP A 87 1.54 11.71 0.92
CA ASP A 87 2.49 10.79 1.57
C ASP A 87 3.39 11.47 2.61
N SER A 88 3.61 12.78 2.52
CA SER A 88 4.37 13.57 3.51
C SER A 88 3.67 13.75 4.86
N ARG A 89 2.34 13.56 4.92
CA ARG A 89 1.56 13.65 6.17
C ARG A 89 1.36 12.30 6.86
N ARG A 90 1.95 11.24 6.34
CA ARG A 90 1.81 9.88 6.87
C ARG A 90 3.13 9.14 6.87
N THR A 91 3.15 8.00 7.55
CA THR A 91 4.27 7.09 7.47
C THR A 91 4.13 6.24 6.21
N VAL A 92 5.12 6.33 5.32
CA VAL A 92 5.25 5.46 4.15
C VAL A 92 6.53 4.64 4.29
N ARG A 93 6.42 3.32 4.19
CA ARG A 93 7.57 2.41 4.31
C ARG A 93 7.53 1.35 3.22
N VAL A 94 8.66 1.05 2.61
CA VAL A 94 8.77 -0.11 1.72
C VAL A 94 8.73 -1.36 2.59
N VAL A 95 7.76 -2.23 2.31
CA VAL A 95 7.61 -3.54 2.96
C VAL A 95 8.49 -4.54 2.24
N ALA A 96 8.42 -4.54 0.91
CA ALA A 96 9.25 -5.38 0.08
C ALA A 96 9.38 -4.80 -1.33
N SER A 97 10.38 -5.25 -2.07
CA SER A 97 10.58 -4.94 -3.48
C SER A 97 11.01 -6.18 -4.25
N LYS A 98 10.55 -6.30 -5.49
CA LYS A 98 10.92 -7.36 -6.43
C LYS A 98 11.43 -6.73 -7.71
N GLN A 99 12.61 -7.16 -8.17
CA GLN A 99 13.18 -6.78 -9.45
C GLN A 99 13.67 -8.05 -10.14
N GLY A 100 13.02 -8.45 -11.23
CA GLY A 100 13.27 -9.77 -11.83
C GLY A 100 12.98 -10.90 -10.83
N SER A 101 13.98 -11.74 -10.55
CA SER A 101 13.94 -12.81 -9.54
C SER A 101 14.37 -12.36 -8.14
N ALA A 102 15.04 -11.21 -8.02
CA ALA A 102 15.51 -10.71 -6.74
C ALA A 102 14.36 -10.12 -5.92
N VAL A 103 14.28 -10.52 -4.65
CA VAL A 103 13.31 -10.03 -3.68
C VAL A 103 14.06 -9.46 -2.47
N THR A 104 13.69 -8.25 -2.06
CA THR A 104 14.27 -7.57 -0.90
C THR A 104 13.16 -7.18 0.06
N ILE A 105 13.30 -7.54 1.33
CA ILE A 105 12.40 -7.11 2.41
C ILE A 105 12.97 -5.83 3.05
N GLY A 106 12.11 -4.84 3.31
CA GLY A 106 12.51 -3.60 3.97
C GLY A 106 12.93 -3.83 5.42
N ASP A 107 13.85 -3.02 5.94
CA ASP A 107 14.49 -3.26 7.25
C ASP A 107 13.50 -3.43 8.40
N PHE A 108 12.45 -2.61 8.44
CA PHE A 108 11.39 -2.68 9.45
C PHE A 108 10.54 -3.97 9.43
N TYR A 109 10.64 -4.75 8.35
CA TYR A 109 9.82 -5.92 8.10
C TYR A 109 10.65 -7.21 8.02
N LYS A 110 11.98 -7.15 8.20
CA LYS A 110 12.88 -8.32 8.14
C LYS A 110 12.54 -9.39 9.18
N GLU A 111 12.08 -8.99 10.36
CA GLU A 111 11.69 -9.88 11.45
C GLU A 111 10.20 -10.26 11.42
N ARG A 112 9.47 -9.83 10.39
CA ARG A 112 8.04 -10.14 10.22
C ARG A 112 7.89 -11.19 9.13
N ASP A 113 6.85 -12.02 9.27
CA ASP A 113 6.51 -13.01 8.26
C ASP A 113 5.93 -12.32 7.01
N VAL A 114 6.79 -12.05 6.03
CA VAL A 114 6.46 -11.42 4.75
C VAL A 114 6.97 -12.31 3.62
N SER A 115 6.05 -12.95 2.91
CA SER A 115 6.36 -13.76 1.74
C SER A 115 5.90 -13.10 0.44
N ILE A 116 6.78 -13.02 -0.56
CA ILE A 116 6.39 -12.66 -1.93
C ILE A 116 6.31 -13.95 -2.75
N VAL A 117 5.09 -14.35 -3.07
CA VAL A 117 4.82 -15.51 -3.93
C VAL A 117 4.53 -15.05 -5.35
N HIS A 118 5.18 -15.69 -6.33
CA HIS A 118 4.82 -15.55 -7.73
C HIS A 118 3.78 -16.62 -8.06
N GLY A 119 2.51 -16.23 -8.12
CA GLY A 119 1.42 -17.15 -8.40
C GLY A 119 1.10 -17.22 -9.89
N ASN A 120 1.54 -18.30 -10.56
CA ASN A 120 0.64 -18.97 -11.51
C ASN A 120 -0.39 -19.69 -10.63
N PHE A 121 -1.53 -19.05 -10.36
CA PHE A 121 -2.67 -19.77 -9.81
C PHE A 121 -3.30 -20.54 -10.98
N ALA A 122 -2.96 -21.82 -11.09
CA ALA A 122 -3.80 -22.80 -11.78
C ALA A 122 -5.00 -23.13 -10.87
#